data_AF-A0A7V9TEE9-F1
#
_entry.id   AF-A0A7V9TEE9-F1
#
_cell.length_a   1.000
_cell.length_b   1.000
_cell.length_c   1.000
_cell.angle_alpha   90.00
_cell.angle_beta   90.00
_cell.angle_gamma   90.00
#
_symmetry.space_group_name_H-M   'P 1'
#
loop_
_entity.id
_entity.type
_entity.pdbx_description
1 polymer ?
#
loop_
_entity_poly.entity_id
_entity_poly.type
_entity_poly.pdbx_seq_one_letter_code
_entity_poly.pdbx_strand_id
1 'polypeptide(L)'
;MNKDEPHDKEMREKELECLRRTVAEYEVRLTEAADLVARVRHEINNPLTALLGQAQLLLREELSDGARRRTTTIEHSATRIRDIVAELRDVQRPHPAAPTEGASASYNK
;
A
#
# COMPACT_ATOMS: atom_id res chain seq x y z
N MET A 1 -33.77 40.19 8.25
CA MET A 1 -33.04 39.59 7.11
C MET A 1 -31.56 39.84 7.31
N ASN A 2 -30.79 38.82 7.72
CA ASN A 2 -29.33 38.90 7.70
C ASN A 2 -28.86 38.84 6.25
N LYS A 3 -28.28 39.94 5.76
CA LYS A 3 -27.73 40.01 4.39
C LYS A 3 -26.46 39.16 4.21
N ASP A 4 -25.92 38.61 5.29
CA ASP A 4 -24.67 37.84 5.30
C ASP A 4 -24.86 36.35 5.01
N GLU A 5 -26.07 35.79 5.24
CA GLU A 5 -26.38 34.35 5.15
C GLU A 5 -26.11 33.67 3.79
N PRO A 6 -26.39 34.28 2.62
CA PRO A 6 -26.11 33.65 1.32
C PRO A 6 -24.63 33.69 0.92
N HIS A 7 -23.91 34.77 1.26
CA HIS A 7 -22.46 34.87 1.00
C HIS A 7 -21.70 33.84 1.84
N ASP A 8 -22.15 33.65 3.08
CA ASP A 8 -21.60 32.67 4.00
C ASP A 8 -21.82 31.23 3.51
N LYS A 9 -22.95 30.91 2.88
CA LYS A 9 -23.22 29.59 2.31
C LYS A 9 -22.36 29.29 1.07
N GLU A 10 -22.24 30.27 0.16
CA GLU A 10 -21.41 30.15 -1.04
C GLU A 10 -19.93 29.94 -0.70
N MET A 11 -19.43 30.61 0.34
CA MET A 11 -18.06 30.42 0.82
C MET A 11 -17.83 29.01 1.40
N ARG A 12 -18.77 28.45 2.17
CA ARG A 12 -18.68 27.05 2.64
C ARG A 12 -18.74 26.06 1.47
N GLU A 13 -19.58 26.31 0.46
CA GLU A 13 -19.66 25.44 -0.72
C GLU A 13 -18.34 25.43 -1.50
N LYS A 14 -17.72 26.60 -1.71
CA LYS A 14 -16.38 26.71 -2.33
C LYS A 14 -15.29 26.06 -1.49
N GLU A 15 -15.32 26.24 -0.17
CA GLU A 15 -14.36 25.60 0.75
C GLU A 15 -14.49 24.07 0.70
N LEU A 16 -15.72 23.55 0.71
CA LEU A 16 -15.98 22.12 0.60
C LEU A 16 -15.53 21.55 -0.75
N GLU A 17 -15.74 22.27 -1.85
CA GLU A 17 -15.24 21.87 -3.16
C GLU A 17 -13.71 21.85 -3.21
N CYS A 18 -13.07 22.86 -2.61
CA CYS A 18 -11.61 22.92 -2.50
C CYS A 18 -11.05 21.74 -1.69
N LEU A 19 -11.65 21.45 -0.53
CA LEU A 19 -11.27 20.30 0.30
C LEU A 19 -11.48 18.97 -0.43
N ARG A 20 -12.61 18.78 -1.12
CA ARG A 20 -12.88 17.58 -1.92
C ARG A 20 -11.84 17.39 -3.02
N ARG A 21 -11.46 18.47 -3.70
CA ARG A 21 -10.38 18.43 -4.70
C ARG A 21 -9.06 18.00 -4.08
N THR A 22 -8.68 18.59 -2.95
CA THR A 22 -7.46 18.21 -2.23
C THR A 22 -7.48 16.73 -1.83
N VAL A 23 -8.59 16.22 -1.30
CA VAL A 23 -8.74 14.80 -0.98
C VAL A 23 -8.59 13.93 -2.22
N ALA A 24 -9.25 14.27 -3.32
CA ALA A 24 -9.13 13.53 -4.58
C ALA A 24 -7.68 13.51 -5.12
N GLU A 25 -6.96 14.63 -5.01
CA GLU A 25 -5.54 14.70 -5.37
C GLU A 25 -4.67 13.77 -4.51
N TYR A 26 -4.95 13.68 -3.20
CA TYR A 26 -4.25 12.74 -2.31
C TYR A 26 -4.62 11.27 -2.58
N GLU A 27 -5.88 10.97 -2.90
CA GLU A 27 -6.32 9.62 -3.26
C GLU A 27 -5.57 9.10 -4.50
N VAL A 28 -5.39 9.96 -5.50
CA VAL A 28 -4.58 9.64 -6.70
C VAL A 28 -3.14 9.32 -6.30
N ARG A 29 -2.50 10.19 -5.50
CA ARG A 29 -1.10 9.99 -5.06
C ARG A 29 -0.92 8.71 -4.25
N LEU A 30 -1.85 8.41 -3.34
CA LEU A 30 -1.82 7.18 -2.55
C LEU A 30 -2.03 5.95 -3.43
N THR A 31 -2.89 6.03 -4.45
CA THR A 31 -3.09 4.96 -5.43
C THR A 31 -1.82 4.71 -6.23
N GLU A 32 -1.16 5.76 -6.73
CA GLU A 32 0.11 5.65 -7.45
C GLU A 32 1.22 5.04 -6.57
N ALA A 33 1.29 5.44 -5.31
CA ALA A 33 2.23 4.89 -4.34
C ALA A 33 1.97 3.40 -4.07
N ALA A 34 0.70 3.01 -3.86
CA ALA A 34 0.33 1.61 -3.67
C ALA A 34 0.68 0.75 -4.89
N ASP A 35 0.46 1.27 -6.10
CA ASP A 35 0.82 0.60 -7.35
C ASP A 35 2.33 0.44 -7.52
N LEU A 36 3.10 1.45 -7.13
CA LEU A 36 4.56 1.37 -7.11
C LEU A 36 5.03 0.28 -6.14
N VAL A 37 4.50 0.27 -4.91
CA VAL A 37 4.84 -0.75 -3.90
C VAL A 37 4.51 -2.16 -4.40
N ALA A 38 3.35 -2.34 -5.03
CA ALA A 38 2.96 -3.62 -5.62
C ALA A 38 3.95 -4.07 -6.70
N ARG A 39 4.34 -3.17 -7.62
CA ARG A 39 5.35 -3.48 -8.66
C ARG A 39 6.69 -3.86 -8.05
N VAL A 40 7.21 -3.05 -7.13
CA VAL A 40 8.49 -3.31 -6.44
C VAL A 40 8.47 -4.66 -5.73
N ARG A 41 7.39 -5.00 -5.01
CA ARG A 41 7.23 -6.30 -4.37
C ARG A 41 7.30 -7.45 -5.38
N HIS A 42 6.63 -7.32 -6.52
CA HIS A 42 6.68 -8.34 -7.57
C HIS A 42 8.09 -8.48 -8.17
N GLU A 43 8.74 -7.37 -8.49
CA GLU A 43 10.08 -7.36 -9.07
C GLU A 43 11.15 -7.89 -8.12
N ILE A 44 11.00 -7.73 -6.80
CA ILE A 44 11.91 -8.28 -5.80
C ILE A 44 11.63 -9.77 -5.53
N ASN A 45 10.35 -10.16 -5.45
CA ASN A 45 9.99 -11.56 -5.19
C ASN A 45 10.46 -12.51 -6.30
N ASN A 46 10.53 -12.03 -7.55
CA ASN A 46 11.01 -12.83 -8.68
C ASN A 46 12.46 -13.34 -8.50
N PRO A 47 13.48 -12.48 -8.37
CA PRO A 47 14.85 -12.90 -8.14
C PRO A 47 15.04 -13.59 -6.78
N LEU A 48 14.29 -13.22 -5.73
CA LEU A 48 14.34 -13.92 -4.45
C LEU A 48 13.89 -15.37 -4.55
N THR A 49 12.81 -15.63 -5.29
CA THR A 49 12.30 -17.00 -5.52
C THR A 49 13.34 -17.83 -6.25
N ALA A 50 13.97 -17.28 -7.28
CA ALA A 50 15.05 -17.95 -7.99
C ALA A 50 16.28 -18.20 -7.09
N LEU A 51 16.70 -17.20 -6.30
CA LEU A 51 17.83 -17.31 -5.38
C LEU A 51 17.59 -18.39 -4.30
N LEU A 52 16.40 -18.40 -3.68
CA LEU A 52 16.01 -19.44 -2.72
C LEU A 52 16.03 -20.82 -3.37
N GLY A 53 15.46 -20.95 -4.57
CA GLY A 53 15.49 -22.20 -5.33
C GLY A 53 16.91 -22.69 -5.59
N GLN A 54 17.82 -21.82 -6.03
CA GLN A 54 19.23 -22.17 -6.26
C GLN A 54 19.94 -22.57 -4.95
N ALA A 55 19.75 -21.83 -3.86
CA ALA A 55 20.34 -22.17 -2.57
C ALA A 55 19.84 -23.54 -2.08
N GLN A 56 18.54 -23.82 -2.23
CA GLN A 56 17.93 -25.10 -1.88
C GLN A 56 18.43 -26.25 -2.76
N LEU A 57 18.61 -26.04 -4.07
CA LEU A 57 19.20 -27.03 -4.96
C LEU A 57 20.65 -27.35 -4.57
N LEU A 58 21.48 -26.34 -4.32
CA LEU A 58 22.86 -26.52 -3.87
C LEU A 58 22.94 -27.29 -2.54
N LEU A 59 22.04 -27.03 -1.59
CA LEU A 59 22.01 -27.75 -0.31
C LEU A 59 21.72 -29.26 -0.45
N ARG A 60 21.14 -29.69 -1.57
CA ARG A 60 20.89 -31.10 -1.90
C ARG A 60 22.11 -31.80 -2.51
N GLU A 61 23.12 -31.06 -2.93
CA GLU A 61 24.36 -31.60 -3.46
C GLU A 61 25.35 -32.00 -2.34
N GLU A 62 26.38 -32.75 -2.72
CA GLU A 62 27.53 -33.01 -1.86
C GLU A 62 28.43 -31.77 -1.78
N LEU A 63 28.24 -31.00 -0.71
CA LEU A 63 29.04 -29.81 -0.40
C LEU A 63 30.03 -30.10 0.73
N SER A 64 31.20 -29.47 0.68
CA SER A 64 32.06 -29.37 1.85
C SER A 64 31.35 -28.64 2.99
N ASP A 65 31.74 -28.90 4.24
CA ASP A 65 31.12 -28.26 5.41
C ASP A 65 31.11 -26.72 5.32
N GLY A 66 32.19 -26.14 4.79
CA GLY A 66 32.30 -24.69 4.59
C GLY A 66 31.31 -24.17 3.55
N ALA A 67 31.17 -24.86 2.43
CA ALA A 67 30.19 -24.52 1.40
C ALA A 67 28.76 -24.68 1.92
N ARG A 68 28.45 -25.79 2.60
CA ARG A 68 27.13 -26.04 3.21
C ARG A 68 26.74 -24.94 4.19
N ARG A 69 27.66 -24.52 5.07
CA ARG A 69 27.42 -23.39 5.99
C ARG A 69 27.10 -22.09 5.25
N ARG A 70 27.88 -21.74 4.23
CA ARG A 70 27.65 -20.52 3.43
C ARG A 70 26.32 -20.57 2.69
N THR A 71 25.98 -21.69 2.06
CA THR A 71 24.71 -21.85 1.34
C THR A 71 23.51 -21.78 2.29
N THR A 72 23.62 -22.36 3.49
CA THR A 72 22.59 -22.23 4.55
C THR A 72 22.40 -20.76 4.96
N THR A 73 23.50 -20.01 5.13
CA THR A 73 23.40 -18.57 5.42
C THR A 73 22.72 -17.79 4.29
N ILE A 74 23.00 -18.12 3.03
CA ILE A 74 22.34 -17.50 1.87
C ILE A 74 20.84 -17.79 1.89
N GLU A 75 20.46 -19.04 2.13
CA GLU A 75 19.05 -19.48 2.21
C GLU A 75 18.28 -18.75 3.31
N HIS A 76 18.84 -18.67 4.53
CA HIS A 76 18.26 -17.91 5.63
C HIS A 76 18.14 -16.41 5.32
N SER A 77 19.16 -15.82 4.68
CA SER A 77 19.14 -14.39 4.35
C SER A 77 18.08 -14.09 3.29
N ALA A 78 17.97 -14.92 2.25
CA ALA A 78 16.96 -14.77 1.21
C ALA A 78 15.54 -14.97 1.78
N THR A 79 15.37 -15.93 2.71
CA THR A 79 14.12 -16.13 3.45
C THR A 79 13.74 -14.89 4.25
N ARG A 80 14.68 -14.31 5.00
CA ARG A 80 14.42 -13.09 5.77
C ARG A 80 14.03 -11.90 4.88
N ILE A 81 14.69 -11.73 3.72
CA ILE A 81 14.34 -10.66 2.78
C ILE A 81 12.92 -10.88 2.24
N ARG A 82 12.56 -12.12 1.86
CA ARG A 82 11.20 -12.46 1.42
C ARG A 82 10.16 -12.07 2.48
N ASP A 83 10.44 -12.36 3.75
CA ASP A 83 9.50 -12.08 4.84
C ASP A 83 9.33 -10.56 5.04
N ILE A 84 10.42 -9.77 5.01
CA ILE A 84 10.36 -8.29 5.03
C ILE A 84 9.56 -7.74 3.84
N VAL A 85 9.79 -8.27 2.64
CA VAL A 85 9.08 -7.85 1.42
C VAL A 85 7.59 -8.24 1.49
N ALA A 86 7.25 -9.31 2.19
CA ALA A 86 5.86 -9.72 2.39
C ALA A 86 5.07 -8.73 3.24
N GLU A 87 5.72 -8.01 4.17
CA GLU A 87 5.09 -6.93 4.97
C GLU A 87 4.56 -5.79 4.07
N LEU A 88 5.12 -5.60 2.87
CA LEU A 88 4.62 -4.63 1.89
C LEU A 88 3.27 -5.00 1.29
N ARG A 89 2.71 -6.19 1.57
CA ARG A 89 1.36 -6.57 1.11
C ARG A 89 0.25 -5.73 1.73
N ASP A 90 0.50 -5.13 2.89
CA ASP A 90 -0.52 -4.36 3.61
C ASP A 90 -0.72 -2.95 3.03
N VAL A 91 0.16 -2.52 2.12
CA VAL A 91 -0.03 -1.27 1.36
C VAL A 91 -1.09 -1.50 0.28
N GLN A 92 -2.31 -1.03 0.54
CA GLN A 92 -3.45 -1.12 -0.36
C GLN A 92 -3.85 0.27 -0.88
N ARG A 93 -4.53 0.29 -2.04
CA ARG A 93 -5.13 1.51 -2.57
C ARG A 93 -6.18 2.02 -1.58
N PRO A 94 -6.28 3.34 -1.37
CA PRO A 94 -7.37 3.90 -0.57
C PRO A 94 -8.71 3.46 -1.17
N HIS A 95 -9.59 2.91 -0.32
CA HIS A 95 -10.96 2.63 -0.74
C HIS A 95 -11.73 3.94 -0.66
N PRO A 96 -12.47 4.35 -1.72
CA PRO A 96 -13.32 5.52 -1.61
C PRO A 96 -14.27 5.29 -0.44
N ALA A 97 -14.29 6.24 0.50
CA ALA A 97 -15.23 6.18 1.60
C ALA A 97 -16.63 6.10 1.00
N ALA A 98 -17.38 5.04 1.31
CA ALA A 98 -18.77 4.92 0.89
C ALA A 98 -19.48 6.23 1.29
N PRO A 99 -20.27 6.86 0.40
CA PRO A 99 -21.02 8.04 0.77
C PRO A 99 -21.88 7.65 1.97
N THR A 100 -21.65 8.29 3.12
CA THR A 100 -22.52 8.18 4.28
C THR A 100 -23.90 8.68 3.89
N GLU A 101 -24.76 7.77 3.42
CA GLU A 101 -26.21 7.94 3.42
C GLU A 101 -26.66 8.06 4.87
N GLY A 102 -26.61 9.27 5.42
CA GLY A 102 -26.78 9.48 6.85
C GLY A 102 -26.97 10.94 7.24
N ALA A 103 -27.73 11.71 6.46
CA ALA A 103 -28.21 13.03 6.87
C ALA A 103 -29.63 13.36 6.32
N SER A 104 -30.41 12.34 5.97
CA SER A 104 -31.81 12.46 5.52
C SER A 104 -32.77 11.73 6.47
N ALA A 105 -32.60 11.85 7.79
CA ALA A 105 -33.57 11.33 8.74
C ALA A 105 -33.52 12.05 10.10
N SER A 106 -33.93 13.32 10.14
CA SER A 106 -34.71 13.91 11.26
C SER A 106 -34.69 15.42 11.20
N TYR A 107 -35.72 16.01 10.58
CA TYR A 107 -36.34 17.19 11.18
C TYR A 107 -37.83 17.20 10.82
N ASN A 108 -38.58 16.45 11.61
CA ASN A 108 -40.02 16.61 11.74
C ASN A 108 -40.26 17.31 13.09
N LYS A 109 -40.69 18.57 13.04
CA LYS A 109 -41.70 19.12 13.95
C LYS A 109 -42.27 20.42 13.39
#